data_AF-A0A2R6RZS5-F1
#
_entry.id   AF-A0A2R6RZS5-F1
#
_cell.length_a   1.000
_cell.length_b   1.000
_cell.length_c   1.000
_cell.angle_alpha   90.00
_cell.angle_beta   90.00
_cell.angle_gamma   90.00
#
_symmetry.space_group_name_H-M   'P 1'
#
loop_
_entity.id
_entity.type
_entity.pdbx_description
1 polymer ?
#
loop_
_entity_poly.entity_id
_entity_poly.type
_entity_poly.pdbx_seq_one_letter_code
_entity_poly.pdbx_strand_id
1 'polypeptide(L)'
;MAFLDDTASSIFDAIDQAWGSGSTSLANSVSVNIFAQNSSAPDFFDINLSRDIDLDGNTLGLFAISEHIPGFENVTQTPKLYRQNPDRWAIAMDSLQVNGQAFTFNKSSLSTIPAGKVGAVLDTGASLPQLPGPAIDFIYGSIPGALSDGDIGWIVPCYGTTNLTLTFGGQAIPIHPLDLTYIDFFVDPTSGMNITICRNAYNALSLGPNFTGFDLLLGDSFLRNVYASFDFGDAGTTNNSFIQLLPTTDPSAAWTEFVLARAETLAGLPPIADPPVLELLIEYETNSTSSNNSTSTGDAGDPTDSLSGAIQNDDITNSTPSSNYQTTDSDAVNLLDKYGPVVVGLLAGNILISLLLLIVGLVACTRGWMRKGARSAPSYVPVRLKEAAMAEDMDYRSSTSYNRP
;
A
#
# COMPACT_ATOMS: atom_id res chain seq x y z
N MET A 1 -5.34 0.38 11.27
CA MET A 1 -6.24 0.46 12.45
C MET A 1 -5.46 0.87 13.72
N ALA A 2 -5.43 2.16 14.06
CA ALA A 2 -4.88 2.67 15.32
C ALA A 2 -6.00 3.38 16.08
N PHE A 3 -6.55 2.75 17.11
CA PHE A 3 -7.66 3.31 17.88
C PHE A 3 -7.13 4.34 18.90
N LEU A 4 -7.66 5.56 18.77
CA LEU A 4 -7.46 6.68 19.69
C LEU A 4 -8.46 6.65 20.85
N ASP A 5 -9.64 6.09 20.60
CA ASP A 5 -10.73 6.00 21.55
C ASP A 5 -10.93 4.53 21.91
N ASP A 6 -10.40 4.14 23.06
CA ASP A 6 -10.51 2.76 23.55
C ASP A 6 -11.98 2.37 23.75
N THR A 7 -12.89 3.33 23.93
CA THR A 7 -14.33 3.06 24.09
C THR A 7 -15.00 2.52 22.82
N ALA A 8 -14.36 2.66 21.66
CA ALA A 8 -14.82 2.08 20.40
C ALA A 8 -14.37 0.62 20.21
N SER A 9 -13.57 0.07 21.13
CA SER A 9 -13.02 -1.29 21.04
C SER A 9 -13.99 -2.33 21.61
N SER A 10 -14.23 -3.41 20.88
CA SER A 10 -14.99 -4.56 21.43
C SER A 10 -14.31 -5.19 22.65
N ILE A 11 -12.99 -5.02 22.78
CA ILE A 11 -12.24 -5.44 23.97
C ILE A 11 -12.61 -4.56 25.18
N PHE A 12 -12.80 -3.26 24.97
CA PHE A 12 -13.25 -2.35 26.02
C PHE A 12 -14.62 -2.75 26.53
N ASP A 13 -15.57 -2.98 25.62
CA ASP A 13 -16.92 -3.44 25.98
C ASP A 13 -16.88 -4.76 26.75
N ALA A 14 -16.05 -5.72 26.31
CA ALA A 14 -15.90 -7.00 26.99
C ALA A 14 -15.32 -6.88 28.41
N ILE A 15 -14.31 -6.00 28.60
CA ILE A 15 -13.69 -5.76 29.90
C ILE A 15 -14.67 -5.03 30.85
N ASP A 16 -15.36 -4.01 30.36
CA ASP A 16 -16.38 -3.29 31.13
C ASP A 16 -17.50 -4.23 31.58
N GLN A 17 -18.01 -5.06 30.65
CA GLN A 17 -19.05 -6.03 30.95
C GLN A 17 -18.61 -7.09 31.97
N ALA A 18 -17.37 -7.58 31.86
CA ALA A 18 -16.89 -8.63 32.73
C ALA A 18 -16.54 -8.11 34.13
N TRP A 19 -15.81 -7.00 34.22
CA TRP A 19 -15.10 -6.57 35.44
C TRP A 19 -15.51 -5.17 35.93
N GLY A 20 -16.48 -4.53 35.27
CA GLY A 20 -17.03 -3.22 35.61
C GLY A 20 -16.17 -2.04 35.18
N SER A 21 -16.77 -0.85 35.19
CA SER A 21 -16.18 0.39 34.65
C SER A 21 -14.88 0.87 35.30
N GLY A 22 -14.56 0.37 36.51
CA GLY A 22 -13.27 0.61 37.16
C GLY A 22 -12.08 -0.16 36.55
N SER A 23 -12.35 -1.13 35.68
CA SER A 23 -11.33 -2.03 35.11
C SER A 23 -10.98 -1.72 33.65
N THR A 24 -11.59 -0.69 33.05
CA THR A 24 -11.47 -0.35 31.62
C THR A 24 -10.06 0.04 31.18
N SER A 25 -9.20 0.47 32.10
CA SER A 25 -7.77 0.69 31.80
C SER A 25 -7.03 -0.55 31.29
N LEU A 26 -7.56 -1.76 31.56
CA LEU A 26 -7.03 -3.01 31.01
C LEU A 26 -7.29 -3.18 29.51
N ALA A 27 -8.23 -2.40 28.96
CA ALA A 27 -8.58 -2.39 27.55
C ALA A 27 -7.88 -1.26 26.78
N ASN A 28 -6.96 -0.53 27.41
CA ASN A 28 -6.23 0.55 26.75
C ASN A 28 -5.50 0.04 25.50
N SER A 29 -5.61 0.77 24.40
CA SER A 29 -4.85 0.50 23.18
C SER A 29 -3.34 0.63 23.42
N VAL A 30 -2.57 0.03 22.49
CA VAL A 30 -1.10 0.09 22.53
C VAL A 30 -0.60 1.54 22.54
N SER A 31 -1.18 2.41 21.71
CA SER A 31 -0.84 3.84 21.65
C SER A 31 -1.10 4.54 22.99
N VAL A 32 -2.28 4.34 23.58
CA VAL A 32 -2.63 4.94 24.88
C VAL A 32 -1.65 4.49 25.96
N ASN A 33 -1.28 3.21 25.99
CA ASN A 33 -0.30 2.69 26.94
C ASN A 33 1.12 3.21 26.72
N ILE A 34 1.55 3.40 25.46
CA ILE A 34 2.88 3.93 25.16
C ILE A 34 3.00 5.38 25.65
N PHE A 35 2.02 6.23 25.31
CA PHE A 35 2.03 7.64 25.70
C PHE A 35 1.85 7.83 27.21
N ALA A 36 1.02 7.01 27.86
CA ALA A 36 0.88 7.03 29.32
C ALA A 36 2.18 6.66 30.07
N GLN A 37 3.05 5.83 29.49
CA GLN A 37 4.33 5.46 30.10
C GLN A 37 5.37 6.59 30.05
N ASN A 38 5.23 7.55 29.14
CA ASN A 38 6.13 8.69 29.03
C ASN A 38 5.38 9.98 28.67
N SER A 39 4.68 10.53 29.65
CA SER A 39 3.87 11.76 29.50
C SER A 39 4.66 13.03 29.17
N SER A 40 5.99 12.97 29.13
CA SER A 40 6.85 14.08 28.70
C SER A 40 7.16 14.04 27.20
N ALA A 41 6.91 12.91 26.52
CA ALA A 41 7.06 12.79 25.09
C ALA A 41 5.80 13.29 24.38
N PRO A 42 5.90 13.80 23.14
CA PRO A 42 4.74 14.15 22.33
C PRO A 42 3.87 12.92 21.97
N ASP A 43 2.55 13.10 21.96
CA ASP A 43 1.58 12.03 21.70
C ASP A 43 1.26 11.90 20.20
N PHE A 44 2.27 11.57 19.39
CA PHE A 44 2.07 11.31 17.96
C PHE A 44 2.91 10.14 17.45
N PHE A 45 2.54 9.62 16.29
CA PHE A 45 3.41 8.74 15.52
C PHE A 45 3.43 9.16 14.05
N ASP A 46 4.53 8.84 13.37
CA ASP A 46 4.73 9.12 11.96
C ASP A 46 4.94 7.84 11.17
N ILE A 47 4.46 7.86 9.93
CA ILE A 47 4.69 6.80 8.95
C ILE A 47 5.29 7.37 7.67
N ASN A 48 6.23 6.61 7.12
CA ASN A 48 6.69 6.74 5.76
C ASN A 48 6.78 5.34 5.15
N LEU A 49 5.95 5.04 4.16
CA LEU A 49 6.01 3.73 3.51
C LEU A 49 7.15 3.63 2.48
N SER A 50 7.77 4.77 2.15
CA SER A 50 8.79 4.93 1.11
C SER A 50 8.38 4.35 -0.26
N ARG A 51 9.12 4.74 -1.27
CA ARG A 51 9.16 4.04 -2.56
C ARG A 51 10.61 3.97 -2.94
N ASP A 52 11.16 2.77 -3.03
CA ASP A 52 12.43 2.63 -3.72
C ASP A 52 12.14 2.39 -5.20
N ILE A 53 12.88 3.10 -6.05
CA ILE A 53 12.85 2.86 -7.51
C ILE A 53 13.68 1.61 -7.82
N ASP A 54 14.63 1.29 -6.95
CA ASP A 54 15.45 0.09 -7.05
C ASP A 54 14.59 -1.12 -6.67
N LEU A 55 14.36 -2.00 -7.66
CA LEU A 55 13.60 -3.25 -7.50
C LEU A 55 14.34 -4.32 -6.66
N ASP A 56 15.27 -3.91 -5.81
CA ASP A 56 16.09 -4.82 -4.99
C ASP A 56 15.29 -5.52 -3.87
N GLY A 57 14.01 -5.15 -3.74
CA GLY A 57 13.04 -5.76 -2.84
C GLY A 57 13.12 -5.28 -1.40
N ASN A 58 14.00 -4.33 -1.07
CA ASN A 58 14.20 -3.82 0.28
C ASN A 58 13.74 -2.36 0.43
N THR A 59 12.49 -2.07 0.10
CA THR A 59 11.93 -0.75 0.42
C THR A 59 11.77 -0.61 1.93
N LEU A 60 12.50 0.33 2.53
CA LEU A 60 12.43 0.62 3.96
C LEU A 60 11.22 1.51 4.27
N GLY A 61 10.17 0.89 4.81
CA GLY A 61 9.13 1.60 5.55
C GLY A 61 9.63 2.00 6.94
N LEU A 62 9.21 3.17 7.41
CA LEU A 62 9.58 3.70 8.72
C LEU A 62 8.33 4.05 9.52
N PHE A 63 8.37 3.68 10.80
CA PHE A 63 7.36 4.00 11.81
C PHE A 63 8.08 4.63 13.01
N ALA A 64 7.77 5.88 13.31
CA ALA A 64 8.39 6.63 14.41
C ALA A 64 7.34 7.02 15.44
N ILE A 65 7.67 6.95 16.73
CA ILE A 65 6.78 7.32 17.82
C ILE A 65 7.39 8.49 18.57
N SER A 66 6.61 9.54 18.80
CA SER A 66 7.01 10.75 19.54
C SER A 66 8.21 11.49 18.94
N GLU A 67 8.54 11.25 17.67
CA GLU A 67 9.59 11.94 16.92
C GLU A 67 9.26 11.96 15.43
N HIS A 68 9.77 12.99 14.73
CA HIS A 68 9.71 13.05 13.28
C HIS A 68 10.94 12.39 12.66
N ILE A 69 10.76 11.72 11.53
CA ILE A 69 11.86 11.10 10.79
C ILE A 69 12.78 12.21 10.23
N PRO A 70 14.11 12.09 10.35
CA PRO A 70 15.05 13.08 9.82
C PRO A 70 14.79 13.42 8.34
N GLY A 71 14.69 14.71 8.04
CA GLY A 71 14.39 15.22 6.69
C GLY A 71 12.90 15.47 6.40
N PHE A 72 12.00 15.00 7.27
CA PHE A 72 10.55 15.20 7.14
C PHE A 72 9.96 16.16 8.19
N GLU A 73 10.79 16.91 8.90
CA GLU A 73 10.37 17.83 9.99
C GLU A 73 9.40 18.92 9.50
N ASN A 74 9.43 19.23 8.20
CA ASN A 74 8.50 20.15 7.56
C ASN A 74 7.04 19.66 7.54
N VAL A 75 6.76 18.41 7.91
CA VAL A 75 5.39 17.93 8.13
C VAL A 75 4.62 18.83 9.10
N THR A 76 5.32 19.41 10.10
CA THR A 76 4.74 20.32 11.09
C THR A 76 4.19 21.61 10.48
N GLN A 77 4.59 21.95 9.25
CA GLN A 77 4.15 23.14 8.53
C GLN A 77 2.96 22.88 7.61
N THR A 78 2.55 21.62 7.42
CA THR A 78 1.38 21.28 6.60
C THR A 78 0.10 21.60 7.36
N PRO A 79 -1.05 21.74 6.68
CA PRO A 79 -2.33 21.97 7.36
C PRO A 79 -2.63 20.87 8.40
N LYS A 80 -3.16 21.26 9.56
CA LYS A 80 -3.71 20.31 10.55
C LYS A 80 -5.09 19.86 10.08
N LEU A 81 -5.20 18.57 9.77
CA LEU A 81 -6.44 17.93 9.33
C LEU A 81 -7.09 17.27 10.53
N TYR A 82 -7.95 18.04 11.22
CA TYR A 82 -8.61 17.56 12.43
C TYR A 82 -9.50 16.36 12.14
N ARG A 83 -9.46 15.41 13.07
CA ARG A 83 -10.26 14.19 13.01
C ARG A 83 -11.76 14.50 13.05
N GLN A 84 -12.52 13.80 12.22
CA GLN A 84 -13.95 14.04 11.95
C GLN A 84 -14.85 12.90 12.46
N ASN A 85 -14.25 11.81 12.92
CA ASN A 85 -14.90 10.62 13.47
C ASN A 85 -14.15 10.14 14.73
N PRO A 86 -14.82 9.82 15.85
CA PRO A 86 -14.13 9.41 17.08
C PRO A 86 -13.47 8.04 17.01
N ASP A 87 -13.98 7.13 16.16
CA ASP A 87 -13.55 5.73 16.10
C ASP A 87 -12.44 5.51 15.06
N ARG A 88 -12.22 6.50 14.18
CA ARG A 88 -11.33 6.38 13.01
C ARG A 88 -10.57 7.66 12.73
N TRP A 89 -9.41 7.51 12.11
CA TRP A 89 -8.64 8.60 11.52
C TRP A 89 -9.28 9.13 10.23
N ALA A 90 -10.52 9.59 10.34
CA ALA A 90 -11.27 10.22 9.27
C ALA A 90 -10.98 11.72 9.24
N ILE A 91 -10.58 12.24 8.10
CA ILE A 91 -10.27 13.66 7.86
C ILE A 91 -11.04 14.17 6.64
N ALA A 92 -11.21 15.49 6.54
CA ALA A 92 -11.86 16.08 5.37
C ALA A 92 -10.90 16.11 4.16
N MET A 93 -11.32 15.50 3.06
CA MET A 93 -10.69 15.66 1.74
C MET A 93 -11.45 16.71 0.94
N ASP A 94 -10.71 17.67 0.39
CA ASP A 94 -11.27 18.83 -0.31
C ASP A 94 -11.73 18.50 -1.73
N SER A 95 -10.92 17.75 -2.48
CA SER A 95 -11.22 17.44 -3.88
C SER A 95 -10.41 16.27 -4.40
N LEU A 96 -10.91 15.66 -5.47
CA LEU A 96 -10.22 14.69 -6.32
C LEU A 96 -10.17 15.25 -7.74
N GLN A 97 -8.99 15.22 -8.37
CA GLN A 97 -8.78 15.67 -9.74
C GLN A 97 -8.08 14.61 -10.57
N VAL A 98 -8.54 14.43 -11.82
CA VAL A 98 -7.94 13.53 -12.81
C VAL A 98 -7.62 14.35 -14.05
N ASN A 99 -6.36 14.40 -14.46
CA ASN A 99 -5.89 15.21 -15.59
C ASN A 99 -6.33 16.69 -15.49
N GLY A 100 -6.36 17.24 -14.28
CA GLY A 100 -6.81 18.61 -13.99
C GLY A 100 -8.33 18.82 -14.03
N GLN A 101 -9.12 17.77 -14.26
CA GLN A 101 -10.58 17.82 -14.18
C GLN A 101 -11.05 17.39 -12.79
N ALA A 102 -11.90 18.19 -12.17
CA ALA A 102 -12.41 17.91 -10.82
C ALA A 102 -13.57 16.90 -10.85
N PHE A 103 -13.51 15.91 -9.96
CA PHE A 103 -14.63 15.04 -9.65
C PHE A 103 -15.53 15.71 -8.61
N THR A 104 -16.85 15.57 -8.79
CA THR A 104 -17.84 16.09 -7.83
C THR A 104 -18.38 14.95 -6.98
N PHE A 105 -18.05 14.94 -5.69
CA PHE A 105 -18.59 13.97 -4.75
C PHE A 105 -20.04 14.28 -4.37
N ASN A 106 -20.77 13.22 -4.02
CA ASN A 106 -22.02 13.35 -3.28
C ASN A 106 -21.77 13.88 -1.87
N LYS A 107 -22.83 14.29 -1.18
CA LYS A 107 -22.75 14.73 0.20
C LYS A 107 -22.16 13.63 1.09
N SER A 108 -21.18 14.01 1.92
CA SER A 108 -20.59 13.16 2.95
C SER A 108 -21.63 12.54 3.90
N SER A 109 -21.39 11.28 4.28
CA SER A 109 -22.11 10.55 5.33
C SER A 109 -21.82 11.09 6.73
N LEU A 110 -20.65 11.72 6.93
CA LEU A 110 -20.28 12.42 8.16
C LEU A 110 -20.83 13.84 8.16
N SER A 111 -21.66 14.17 9.15
CA SER A 111 -22.26 15.50 9.32
C SER A 111 -21.26 16.59 9.70
N THR A 112 -20.09 16.21 10.19
CA THR A 112 -18.95 17.08 10.55
C THR A 112 -18.21 17.60 9.32
N ILE A 113 -18.32 16.93 8.18
CA ILE A 113 -17.65 17.30 6.94
C ILE A 113 -18.40 18.43 6.22
N PRO A 114 -17.73 19.53 5.84
CA PRO A 114 -18.34 20.61 5.07
C PRO A 114 -18.90 20.15 3.72
N ALA A 115 -19.91 20.86 3.22
CA ALA A 115 -20.49 20.59 1.90
C ALA A 115 -19.43 20.71 0.78
N GLY A 116 -19.48 19.79 -0.18
CA GLY A 116 -18.51 19.69 -1.28
C GLY A 116 -17.23 18.92 -0.94
N LYS A 117 -17.06 18.47 0.30
CA LYS A 117 -15.96 17.62 0.77
C LYS A 117 -16.47 16.23 1.15
N VAL A 118 -15.54 15.31 1.34
CA VAL A 118 -15.81 13.94 1.80
C VAL A 118 -14.89 13.54 2.95
N GLY A 119 -15.36 12.64 3.80
CA GLY A 119 -14.60 12.04 4.89
C GLY A 119 -13.71 10.90 4.38
N ALA A 120 -12.40 11.12 4.41
CA ALA A 120 -11.39 10.14 4.04
C ALA A 120 -10.79 9.50 5.30
N VAL A 121 -10.86 8.17 5.42
CA VAL A 121 -10.11 7.44 6.45
C VAL A 121 -8.74 7.08 5.91
N LEU A 122 -7.69 7.35 6.68
CA LEU A 122 -6.34 6.87 6.39
C LEU A 122 -6.13 5.57 7.17
N ASP A 123 -5.90 4.46 6.46
CA ASP A 123 -5.79 3.14 7.08
C ASP A 123 -4.54 2.39 6.60
N THR A 124 -3.51 2.39 7.44
CA THR A 124 -2.29 1.59 7.26
C THR A 124 -2.52 0.08 7.28
N GLY A 125 -3.73 -0.38 7.61
CA GLY A 125 -4.11 -1.79 7.55
C GLY A 125 -4.73 -2.21 6.22
N ALA A 126 -4.82 -1.30 5.25
CA ALA A 126 -5.38 -1.57 3.93
C ALA A 126 -4.34 -1.29 2.85
N SER A 127 -4.07 -2.27 2.00
CA SER A 127 -3.12 -2.09 0.89
C SER A 127 -3.68 -1.15 -0.18
N LEU A 128 -4.94 -1.37 -0.54
CA LEU A 128 -5.61 -0.73 -1.68
C LEU A 128 -6.68 0.28 -1.22
N PRO A 129 -6.68 1.53 -1.73
CA PRO A 129 -7.71 2.51 -1.47
C PRO A 129 -9.08 2.06 -1.97
N GLN A 130 -10.13 2.54 -1.31
CA GLN A 130 -11.52 2.27 -1.66
C GLN A 130 -12.31 3.57 -1.74
N LEU A 131 -12.84 3.88 -2.92
CA LEU A 131 -13.56 5.13 -3.20
C LEU A 131 -14.95 4.81 -3.77
N PRO A 132 -15.92 5.75 -3.74
CA PRO A 132 -17.21 5.55 -4.40
C PRO A 132 -17.04 5.16 -5.87
N GLY A 133 -17.84 4.19 -6.35
CA GLY A 133 -17.77 3.66 -7.73
C GLY A 133 -17.64 4.74 -8.82
N PRO A 134 -18.46 5.81 -8.82
CA PRO A 134 -18.33 6.86 -9.83
C PRO A 134 -16.97 7.60 -9.82
N ALA A 135 -16.27 7.65 -8.69
CA ALA A 135 -14.92 8.21 -8.62
C ALA A 135 -13.89 7.23 -9.22
N ILE A 136 -14.08 5.93 -9.05
CA ILE A 136 -13.27 4.90 -9.69
C ILE A 136 -13.44 4.98 -11.21
N ASP A 137 -14.67 5.07 -11.70
CA ASP A 137 -14.94 5.24 -13.13
C ASP A 137 -14.32 6.53 -13.69
N PHE A 138 -14.35 7.60 -12.91
CA PHE A 138 -13.73 8.87 -13.29
C PHE A 138 -12.19 8.79 -13.39
N ILE A 139 -11.54 8.01 -12.51
CA ILE A 139 -10.09 7.78 -12.55
C ILE A 139 -9.75 6.89 -13.75
N TYR A 140 -10.28 5.68 -13.80
CA TYR A 140 -9.81 4.65 -14.73
C TYR A 140 -10.42 4.76 -16.11
N GLY A 141 -11.64 5.29 -16.23
CA GLY A 141 -12.24 5.63 -17.52
C GLY A 141 -11.50 6.76 -18.26
N SER A 142 -10.60 7.49 -17.58
CA SER A 142 -9.73 8.47 -18.22
C SER A 142 -8.51 7.87 -18.93
N ILE A 143 -8.20 6.58 -18.69
CA ILE A 143 -7.02 5.90 -19.23
C ILE A 143 -7.36 5.31 -20.61
N PRO A 144 -6.68 5.71 -21.70
CA PRO A 144 -6.94 5.15 -23.02
C PRO A 144 -6.69 3.64 -23.06
N GLY A 145 -7.67 2.88 -23.56
CA GLY A 145 -7.59 1.42 -23.67
C GLY A 145 -7.89 0.67 -22.37
N ALA A 146 -8.29 1.37 -21.30
CA ALA A 146 -8.81 0.71 -20.09
C ALA A 146 -10.20 0.14 -20.34
N LEU A 147 -10.48 -1.00 -19.72
CA LEU A 147 -11.72 -1.75 -19.83
C LEU A 147 -12.27 -2.00 -18.43
N SER A 148 -13.55 -1.70 -18.22
CA SER A 148 -14.25 -2.03 -16.98
C SER A 148 -14.97 -3.36 -17.15
N ASP A 149 -14.89 -4.21 -16.13
CA ASP A 149 -15.67 -5.46 -16.07
C ASP A 149 -17.04 -5.29 -15.39
N GLY A 150 -17.36 -4.07 -14.91
CA GLY A 150 -18.64 -3.71 -14.30
C GLY A 150 -18.85 -4.18 -12.85
N ASP A 151 -18.06 -5.14 -12.34
CA ASP A 151 -18.29 -5.82 -11.06
C ASP A 151 -17.04 -5.93 -10.16
N ILE A 152 -15.88 -6.23 -10.73
CA ILE A 152 -14.64 -6.64 -10.05
C ILE A 152 -13.58 -5.53 -10.12
N GLY A 153 -13.57 -4.70 -11.18
CA GLY A 153 -12.67 -3.57 -11.32
C GLY A 153 -12.45 -3.10 -12.76
N TRP A 154 -11.22 -2.63 -13.01
CA TRP A 154 -10.76 -2.10 -14.28
C TRP A 154 -9.46 -2.80 -14.67
N ILE A 155 -9.44 -3.36 -15.88
CA ILE A 155 -8.21 -3.78 -16.54
C ILE A 155 -7.68 -2.57 -17.31
N VAL A 156 -6.40 -2.25 -17.09
CA VAL A 156 -5.72 -1.10 -17.68
C VAL A 156 -4.53 -1.58 -18.51
N PRO A 157 -4.20 -0.92 -19.63
CA PRO A 157 -2.94 -1.18 -20.30
C PRO A 157 -1.79 -1.01 -19.32
N CYS A 158 -0.83 -1.93 -19.30
CA CYS A 158 0.22 -1.91 -18.26
C CYS A 158 1.12 -0.66 -18.30
N TYR A 159 1.19 0.04 -19.43
CA TYR A 159 1.84 1.34 -19.57
C TYR A 159 0.86 2.53 -19.56
N GLY A 160 -0.44 2.26 -19.44
CA GLY A 160 -1.50 3.26 -19.35
C GLY A 160 -1.65 3.77 -17.93
N THR A 161 -1.74 5.09 -17.78
CA THR A 161 -1.95 5.74 -16.49
C THR A 161 -2.58 7.13 -16.66
N THR A 162 -2.82 7.82 -15.55
CA THR A 162 -3.47 9.14 -15.50
C THR A 162 -2.87 9.98 -14.37
N ASN A 163 -3.07 11.31 -14.43
CA ASN A 163 -2.64 12.20 -13.36
C ASN A 163 -3.74 12.33 -12.31
N LEU A 164 -3.62 11.58 -11.21
CA LEU A 164 -4.51 11.70 -10.05
C LEU A 164 -3.92 12.67 -9.02
N THR A 165 -4.74 13.59 -8.50
CA THR A 165 -4.37 14.48 -7.39
C THR A 165 -5.52 14.53 -6.39
N LEU A 166 -5.20 14.29 -5.12
CA LEU A 166 -6.11 14.48 -3.99
C LEU A 166 -5.73 15.75 -3.24
N THR A 167 -6.68 16.48 -2.68
CA THR A 167 -6.39 17.74 -1.97
C THR A 167 -6.93 17.70 -0.56
N PHE A 168 -6.11 18.12 0.41
CA PHE A 168 -6.46 18.15 1.82
C PHE A 168 -6.00 19.47 2.45
N GLY A 169 -6.91 20.21 3.09
CA GLY A 169 -6.57 21.49 3.70
C GLY A 169 -5.97 22.52 2.72
N GLY A 170 -6.31 22.43 1.43
CA GLY A 170 -5.73 23.23 0.35
C GLY A 170 -4.39 22.73 -0.20
N GLN A 171 -3.84 21.64 0.35
CA GLN A 171 -2.59 21.04 -0.12
C GLN A 171 -2.87 19.93 -1.14
N ALA A 172 -2.33 20.09 -2.35
CA ALA A 172 -2.40 19.08 -3.39
C ALA A 172 -1.38 17.96 -3.13
N ILE A 173 -1.86 16.71 -3.23
CA ILE A 173 -1.09 15.47 -3.09
C ILE A 173 -1.20 14.74 -4.43
N PRO A 174 -0.17 14.85 -5.30
CA PRO A 174 -0.13 14.06 -6.53
C PRO A 174 0.11 12.59 -6.19
N ILE A 175 -0.63 11.70 -6.84
CA ILE A 175 -0.48 10.26 -6.68
C ILE A 175 0.44 9.74 -7.78
N HIS A 176 1.47 9.00 -7.40
CA HIS A 176 2.41 8.41 -8.32
C HIS A 176 1.68 7.36 -9.17
N PRO A 177 1.86 7.35 -10.51
CA PRO A 177 1.24 6.38 -11.40
C PRO A 177 1.45 4.89 -11.05
N LEU A 178 2.52 4.54 -10.33
CA LEU A 178 2.77 3.18 -9.86
C LEU A 178 1.80 2.72 -8.78
N ASP A 179 1.15 3.66 -8.07
CA ASP A 179 0.15 3.33 -7.04
C ASP A 179 -1.28 3.38 -7.58
N LEU A 180 -1.46 3.69 -8.86
CA LEU A 180 -2.76 3.64 -9.50
C LEU A 180 -3.06 2.24 -10.03
N THR A 181 -2.04 1.41 -10.22
CA THR A 181 -2.19 0.10 -10.86
C THR A 181 -1.25 -0.93 -10.26
N TYR A 182 -1.68 -2.18 -10.19
CA TYR A 182 -0.82 -3.32 -9.88
C TYR A 182 -0.80 -4.32 -11.04
N ILE A 183 0.20 -5.19 -11.04
CA ILE A 183 0.35 -6.26 -12.02
C ILE A 183 -0.36 -7.50 -11.48
N ASP A 184 -1.10 -8.17 -12.37
CA ASP A 184 -1.81 -9.40 -12.09
C ASP A 184 -1.55 -10.41 -13.23
N PHE A 185 -1.85 -11.68 -12.98
CA PHE A 185 -1.57 -12.77 -13.90
C PHE A 185 -2.83 -13.55 -14.22
N PHE A 186 -2.97 -13.95 -15.47
CA PHE A 186 -4.07 -14.78 -15.91
C PHE A 186 -3.57 -15.90 -16.81
N VAL A 187 -4.32 -17.00 -16.91
CA VAL A 187 -4.06 -18.07 -17.87
C VAL A 187 -4.96 -17.84 -19.07
N ASP A 188 -4.41 -17.38 -20.20
CA ASP A 188 -5.19 -17.12 -21.41
C ASP A 188 -6.05 -18.36 -21.76
N PRO A 189 -7.39 -18.24 -21.80
CA PRO A 189 -8.27 -19.39 -22.00
C PRO A 189 -8.16 -19.96 -23.42
N THR A 190 -7.58 -19.21 -24.36
CA THR A 190 -7.41 -19.60 -25.76
C THR A 190 -6.10 -20.37 -25.96
N SER A 191 -5.00 -19.87 -25.41
CA SER A 191 -3.67 -20.46 -25.60
C SER A 191 -3.18 -21.35 -24.45
N GLY A 192 -3.78 -21.22 -23.26
CA GLY A 192 -3.33 -21.88 -22.03
C GLY A 192 -2.03 -21.30 -21.46
N MET A 193 -1.53 -20.18 -22.00
CA MET A 193 -0.31 -19.55 -21.54
C MET A 193 -0.58 -18.55 -20.41
N ASN A 194 0.37 -18.41 -19.49
CA ASN A 194 0.35 -17.32 -18.53
C ASN A 194 0.56 -16.00 -19.28
N ILE A 195 -0.29 -15.03 -18.98
CA ILE A 195 -0.26 -13.67 -19.50
C ILE A 195 -0.25 -12.67 -18.35
N THR A 196 0.36 -11.53 -18.60
CA THR A 196 0.41 -10.42 -17.66
C THR A 196 -0.68 -9.41 -17.99
N ILE A 197 -1.44 -9.01 -16.98
CA ILE A 197 -2.43 -7.93 -17.06
C ILE A 197 -2.13 -6.90 -15.96
N CYS A 198 -2.75 -5.72 -16.07
CA CYS A 198 -2.66 -4.71 -15.04
C CYS A 198 -4.05 -4.27 -14.62
N ARG A 199 -4.26 -4.10 -13.32
CA ARG A 199 -5.55 -3.74 -12.73
C ARG A 199 -5.46 -2.44 -11.94
N ASN A 200 -6.61 -1.81 -11.74
CA ASN A 200 -6.75 -0.66 -10.86
C ASN A 200 -6.37 -1.00 -9.42
N ALA A 201 -5.54 -0.15 -8.78
CA ALA A 201 -5.25 -0.24 -7.36
C ALA A 201 -6.33 0.42 -6.48
N TYR A 202 -6.99 1.49 -6.97
CA TYR A 202 -8.09 2.13 -6.26
C TYR A 202 -9.37 1.38 -6.62
N ASN A 203 -10.04 0.82 -5.62
CA ASN A 203 -11.19 -0.07 -5.79
C ASN A 203 -12.51 0.62 -5.45
N ALA A 204 -13.60 0.07 -5.99
CA ALA A 204 -14.94 0.52 -5.63
C ALA A 204 -15.24 0.16 -4.17
N LEU A 205 -15.63 1.16 -3.40
CA LEU A 205 -16.09 1.02 -2.04
C LEU A 205 -17.55 0.57 -2.04
N SER A 206 -17.82 -0.59 -1.44
CA SER A 206 -19.17 -1.07 -1.15
C SER A 206 -19.42 -0.96 0.35
N LEU A 207 -20.23 0.03 0.74
CA LEU A 207 -20.70 0.19 2.12
C LEU A 207 -22.18 -0.19 2.19
N GLY A 208 -22.60 -0.79 3.30
CA GLY A 208 -24.00 -1.08 3.55
C GLY A 208 -24.85 0.20 3.51
N PRO A 209 -26.16 0.11 3.17
CA PRO A 209 -27.00 1.27 2.84
C PRO A 209 -27.20 2.30 3.97
N ASN A 210 -26.79 1.98 5.20
CA ASN A 210 -26.87 2.85 6.38
C ASN A 210 -25.52 3.07 7.05
N PHE A 211 -24.41 2.75 6.38
CA PHE A 211 -23.10 2.99 6.94
C PHE A 211 -22.87 4.49 7.11
N THR A 212 -22.40 4.88 8.30
CA THR A 212 -21.96 6.23 8.60
C THR A 212 -20.63 6.11 9.32
N GLY A 213 -19.61 6.83 8.84
CA GLY A 213 -18.28 6.75 9.46
C GLY A 213 -17.17 7.31 8.58
N PHE A 214 -17.30 7.16 7.27
CA PHE A 214 -16.43 7.72 6.24
C PHE A 214 -17.05 7.52 4.87
N ASP A 215 -16.54 8.22 3.86
CA ASP A 215 -17.01 8.14 2.47
C ASP A 215 -16.00 7.45 1.56
N LEU A 216 -14.73 7.42 1.96
CA LEU A 216 -13.65 6.72 1.28
C LEU A 216 -12.56 6.30 2.26
N LEU A 217 -11.79 5.29 1.87
CA LEU A 217 -10.66 4.75 2.62
C LEU A 217 -9.40 4.86 1.75
N LEU A 218 -8.33 5.37 2.34
CA LEU A 218 -7.03 5.56 1.71
C LEU A 218 -5.99 4.68 2.40
N GLY A 219 -5.61 3.62 1.70
CA GLY A 219 -4.62 2.65 2.14
C GLY A 219 -3.20 2.97 1.69
N ASP A 220 -2.33 1.96 1.69
CA ASP A 220 -0.91 2.06 1.37
C ASP A 220 -0.63 2.71 0.02
N SER A 221 -1.44 2.42 -1.00
CA SER A 221 -1.27 3.04 -2.33
C SER A 221 -1.40 4.56 -2.28
N PHE A 222 -2.21 5.12 -1.37
CA PHE A 222 -2.19 6.56 -1.07
C PHE A 222 -1.03 6.92 -0.14
N LEU A 223 -0.85 6.16 0.94
CA LEU A 223 0.13 6.48 2.00
C LEU A 223 1.59 6.44 1.52
N ARG A 224 1.92 5.77 0.41
CA ARG A 224 3.25 5.86 -0.23
C ARG A 224 3.54 7.23 -0.87
N ASN A 225 2.52 8.07 -1.07
CA ASN A 225 2.64 9.40 -1.69
C ASN A 225 2.75 10.52 -0.66
N VAL A 226 2.73 10.18 0.62
CA VAL A 226 2.79 11.12 1.73
C VAL A 226 3.70 10.60 2.83
N TYR A 227 4.38 11.52 3.49
CA TYR A 227 4.78 11.35 4.87
C TYR A 227 3.59 11.78 5.74
N ALA A 228 3.12 10.90 6.63
CA ALA A 228 1.94 11.16 7.43
C ALA A 228 2.26 11.14 8.93
N SER A 229 1.86 12.21 9.63
CA SER A 229 1.96 12.34 11.08
C SER A 229 0.58 12.30 11.70
N PHE A 230 0.39 11.44 12.70
CA PHE A 230 -0.87 11.18 13.39
C PHE A 230 -0.73 11.64 14.84
N ASP A 231 -1.28 12.82 15.13
CA ASP A 231 -1.16 13.49 16.43
C ASP A 231 -2.45 13.29 17.24
N PHE A 232 -2.29 12.69 18.43
CA PHE A 232 -3.38 12.30 19.31
C PHE A 232 -4.02 13.51 20.02
N GLY A 233 -3.40 14.70 19.91
CA GLY A 233 -3.76 15.90 20.64
C GLY A 233 -3.26 15.86 22.08
N ASP A 234 -3.74 16.79 22.91
CA ASP A 234 -3.42 16.78 24.34
C ASP A 234 -4.17 15.65 25.06
N ALA A 235 -3.44 14.90 25.90
CA ALA A 235 -3.97 13.82 26.73
C ALA A 235 -5.27 14.23 27.46
N GLY A 236 -6.35 13.49 27.18
CA GLY A 236 -7.67 13.68 27.81
C GLY A 236 -8.70 14.46 27.00
N THR A 237 -8.38 14.93 25.78
CA THR A 237 -9.39 15.50 24.88
C THR A 237 -9.27 14.96 23.45
N THR A 238 -10.23 14.13 23.05
CA THR A 238 -10.33 13.52 21.72
C THR A 238 -10.72 14.51 20.60
N ASN A 239 -10.95 15.79 20.95
CA ASN A 239 -11.38 16.86 20.03
C ASN A 239 -10.23 17.59 19.33
N ASN A 240 -8.99 17.35 19.73
CA ASN A 240 -7.82 18.05 19.20
C ASN A 240 -6.90 17.15 18.36
N SER A 241 -7.22 15.86 18.17
CA SER A 241 -6.41 14.96 17.34
C SER A 241 -6.46 15.37 15.86
N PHE A 242 -5.32 15.32 15.17
CA PHE A 242 -5.21 15.72 13.78
C PHE A 242 -4.17 14.90 13.01
N ILE A 243 -4.27 14.95 11.68
CA ILE A 243 -3.26 14.40 10.78
C ILE A 243 -2.58 15.56 10.06
N GLN A 244 -1.27 15.43 9.83
CA GLN A 244 -0.50 16.28 8.93
C GLN A 244 0.08 15.41 7.81
N LEU A 245 -0.04 15.88 6.57
CA LEU A 245 0.34 15.14 5.36
C LEU A 245 1.34 15.96 4.55
N LEU A 246 2.55 15.46 4.41
CA LEU A 246 3.59 16.06 3.58
C LEU A 246 3.71 15.25 2.28
N PRO A 247 3.35 15.80 1.10
CA PRO A 247 3.49 15.10 -0.18
C PRO A 247 4.94 14.71 -0.44
N THR A 248 5.16 13.49 -0.94
CA THR A 248 6.49 12.96 -1.26
C THR A 248 6.70 12.71 -2.75
N THR A 249 5.63 12.69 -3.54
CA THR A 249 5.68 12.45 -4.98
C THR A 249 6.05 13.73 -5.74
N ASP A 250 7.10 13.67 -6.57
CA ASP A 250 7.43 14.71 -7.54
C ASP A 250 6.66 14.47 -8.85
N PRO A 251 5.63 15.27 -9.16
CA PRO A 251 4.82 15.08 -10.36
C PRO A 251 5.61 15.25 -11.67
N SER A 252 6.75 15.93 -11.64
CA SER A 252 7.59 16.14 -12.83
C SER A 252 8.46 14.92 -13.18
N ALA A 253 8.77 14.09 -12.18
CA ALA A 253 9.57 12.87 -12.35
C ALA A 253 8.70 11.59 -12.42
N ALA A 254 7.57 11.56 -11.71
CA ALA A 254 6.76 10.36 -11.47
C ALA A 254 6.32 9.61 -12.73
N TRP A 255 6.09 10.31 -13.85
CA TRP A 255 5.74 9.66 -15.12
C TRP A 255 6.92 8.88 -15.70
N THR A 256 8.10 9.49 -15.71
CA THR A 256 9.31 8.84 -16.24
C THR A 256 9.69 7.65 -15.37
N GLU A 257 9.64 7.82 -14.05
CA GLU A 257 9.89 6.75 -13.07
C GLU A 257 8.91 5.59 -13.25
N PHE A 258 7.62 5.87 -13.45
CA PHE A 258 6.61 4.85 -13.74
C PHE A 258 6.96 4.04 -14.99
N VAL A 259 7.28 4.68 -16.11
CA VAL A 259 7.59 3.97 -17.35
C VAL A 259 8.83 3.09 -17.19
N LEU A 260 9.87 3.58 -16.53
CA LEU A 260 11.11 2.84 -16.32
C LEU A 260 10.90 1.64 -15.38
N ALA A 261 10.34 1.88 -14.19
CA ALA A 261 10.09 0.82 -13.21
C ALA A 261 9.13 -0.23 -13.77
N ARG A 262 8.10 0.18 -14.52
CA ARG A 262 7.15 -0.73 -15.16
C ARG A 262 7.81 -1.56 -16.26
N ALA A 263 8.63 -0.95 -17.12
CA ALA A 263 9.34 -1.68 -18.17
C ALA A 263 10.30 -2.73 -17.58
N GLU A 264 11.04 -2.35 -16.53
CA GLU A 264 11.94 -3.27 -15.83
C GLU A 264 11.17 -4.42 -15.16
N THR A 265 10.08 -4.12 -14.45
CA THR A 265 9.23 -5.14 -13.82
C THR A 265 8.67 -6.11 -14.86
N LEU A 266 8.18 -5.60 -15.99
CA LEU A 266 7.57 -6.43 -17.05
C LEU A 266 8.59 -7.28 -17.82
N ALA A 267 9.86 -6.90 -17.88
CA ALA A 267 10.88 -7.63 -18.64
C ALA A 267 11.11 -9.06 -18.12
N GLY A 268 10.81 -9.33 -16.85
CA GLY A 268 10.92 -10.64 -16.22
C GLY A 268 9.61 -11.45 -16.17
N LEU A 269 8.51 -10.91 -16.70
CA LEU A 269 7.17 -11.49 -16.57
C LEU A 269 6.68 -12.11 -17.87
N PRO A 270 5.61 -12.94 -17.82
CA PRO A 270 4.96 -13.43 -19.04
C PRO A 270 4.51 -12.29 -19.96
N PRO A 271 4.27 -12.57 -21.26
CA PRO A 271 3.82 -11.56 -22.21
C PRO A 271 2.58 -10.81 -21.72
N ILE A 272 2.53 -9.51 -21.99
CA ILE A 272 1.33 -8.70 -21.73
C ILE A 272 0.21 -9.22 -22.62
N ALA A 273 -0.99 -9.36 -22.06
CA ALA A 273 -2.15 -9.81 -22.79
C ALA A 273 -2.50 -8.87 -23.97
N ASP A 274 -2.78 -9.46 -25.13
CA ASP A 274 -3.26 -8.71 -26.28
C ASP A 274 -4.67 -8.16 -26.03
N PRO A 275 -5.05 -6.98 -26.59
CA PRO A 275 -6.35 -6.38 -26.35
C PRO A 275 -7.58 -7.29 -26.58
N PRO A 276 -7.63 -8.13 -27.64
CA PRO A 276 -8.75 -9.07 -27.82
C PRO A 276 -8.84 -10.13 -26.72
N VAL A 277 -7.70 -10.53 -26.13
CA VAL A 277 -7.69 -11.46 -25.00
C VAL A 277 -8.30 -10.77 -23.79
N LEU A 278 -7.98 -9.49 -23.54
CA LEU A 278 -8.58 -8.73 -22.43
C LEU A 278 -10.10 -8.65 -22.49
N GLU A 279 -10.68 -8.49 -23.68
CA GLU A 279 -12.15 -8.50 -23.85
C GLU A 279 -12.75 -9.88 -23.47
N LEU A 280 -12.10 -10.97 -23.84
CA LEU A 280 -12.52 -12.33 -23.46
C LEU A 280 -12.38 -12.58 -21.95
N LEU A 281 -11.35 -12.01 -21.31
CA LEU A 281 -11.16 -12.11 -19.86
C LEU A 281 -12.35 -11.50 -19.11
N ILE A 282 -12.80 -10.32 -19.54
CA ILE A 282 -13.94 -9.65 -18.94
C ILE A 282 -15.19 -10.53 -19.07
N GLU A 283 -15.49 -11.05 -20.26
CA GLU A 283 -16.64 -11.93 -20.45
C GLU A 283 -16.57 -13.18 -19.58
N TYR A 284 -15.38 -13.77 -19.41
CA TYR A 284 -15.17 -14.93 -18.55
C TYR A 284 -15.41 -14.61 -17.07
N GLU A 285 -14.88 -13.48 -16.60
CA GLU A 285 -15.00 -13.04 -15.21
C GLU A 285 -16.46 -12.69 -14.86
N THR A 286 -17.17 -11.94 -15.71
CA THR A 286 -18.59 -11.59 -15.52
C THR A 286 -19.51 -12.82 -15.53
N ASN A 287 -19.20 -13.82 -16.35
CA ASN A 287 -19.99 -15.07 -16.39
C ASN A 287 -19.71 -15.98 -15.17
N SER A 288 -18.50 -15.93 -14.62
CA SER A 288 -18.10 -16.71 -13.44
C SER A 288 -18.67 -16.14 -12.14
N THR A 289 -18.81 -14.82 -12.01
CA THR A 289 -19.48 -14.18 -10.86
C THR A 289 -20.99 -14.44 -10.84
N SER A 290 -21.61 -14.58 -12.01
CA SER A 290 -23.04 -14.88 -12.16
C SER A 290 -23.45 -16.29 -11.70
N SER A 291 -22.50 -17.21 -11.53
CA SER A 291 -22.76 -18.62 -11.18
C SER A 291 -22.52 -18.99 -9.70
N ASN A 292 -22.00 -18.07 -8.88
CA ASN A 292 -21.68 -18.31 -7.47
C ASN A 292 -22.55 -17.55 -6.46
N ASN A 293 -23.83 -17.32 -6.77
CA ASN A 293 -24.77 -16.79 -5.78
C ASN A 293 -25.30 -17.92 -4.87
N SER A 294 -24.41 -18.48 -4.05
CA SER A 294 -24.76 -19.27 -2.87
C SER A 294 -23.98 -18.75 -1.67
N THR A 295 -24.71 -18.07 -0.78
CA THR A 295 -24.37 -17.69 0.60
C THR A 295 -23.20 -18.45 1.24
N SER A 296 -22.10 -17.75 1.53
CA SER A 296 -21.30 -17.98 2.73
C SER A 296 -20.65 -16.68 3.22
N THR A 297 -21.02 -16.30 4.43
CA THR A 297 -20.34 -15.35 5.30
C THR A 297 -18.93 -15.86 5.67
N GLY A 298 -17.89 -15.03 5.55
CA GLY A 298 -16.61 -15.32 6.21
C GLY A 298 -15.37 -14.74 5.53
N ASP A 299 -14.83 -13.71 6.18
CA ASP A 299 -13.41 -13.35 6.32
C ASP A 299 -12.59 -12.83 5.11
N ALA A 300 -12.00 -11.66 5.34
CA ALA A 300 -11.09 -10.99 4.42
C ALA A 300 -9.68 -11.55 4.64
N GLY A 301 -9.26 -12.45 3.76
CA GLY A 301 -7.91 -12.99 3.69
C GLY A 301 -7.06 -12.29 2.63
N ASP A 302 -5.98 -11.69 3.11
CA ASP A 302 -4.79 -11.22 2.39
C ASP A 302 -4.27 -12.23 1.32
N PRO A 303 -3.90 -11.82 0.09
CA PRO A 303 -3.14 -12.66 -0.81
C PRO A 303 -1.65 -12.35 -0.65
N THR A 304 -1.05 -12.79 0.45
CA THR A 304 0.38 -13.07 0.48
C THR A 304 0.58 -14.58 0.70
N ASP A 305 1.33 -15.16 -0.23
CA ASP A 305 2.28 -16.26 -0.05
C ASP A 305 2.07 -17.55 -0.87
N SER A 306 3.16 -17.87 -1.57
CA SER A 306 3.67 -19.19 -2.01
C SER A 306 2.92 -19.96 -3.10
N LEU A 307 3.40 -19.96 -4.35
CA LEU A 307 4.60 -20.66 -4.84
C LEU A 307 4.62 -22.16 -4.52
N SER A 308 4.25 -22.97 -5.51
CA SER A 308 4.79 -24.33 -5.68
C SER A 308 5.01 -24.58 -7.15
N GLY A 309 6.28 -24.56 -7.54
CA GLY A 309 6.71 -25.00 -8.85
C GLY A 309 6.55 -26.51 -9.01
N ALA A 310 6.17 -26.92 -10.22
CA ALA A 310 6.51 -28.23 -10.74
C ALA A 310 6.98 -28.03 -12.19
N ILE A 311 8.30 -28.15 -12.35
CA ILE A 311 8.96 -28.29 -13.65
C ILE A 311 8.53 -29.64 -14.23
N GLN A 312 8.01 -29.64 -15.45
CA GLN A 312 8.12 -30.79 -16.34
C GLN A 312 8.40 -30.30 -17.76
N ASN A 313 9.61 -30.61 -18.21
CA ASN A 313 10.03 -30.56 -19.60
C ASN A 313 9.14 -31.51 -20.40
N ASP A 314 8.64 -31.05 -21.54
CA ASP A 314 8.61 -31.90 -22.72
C ASP A 314 8.93 -31.06 -23.97
N ASP A 315 9.85 -31.62 -24.75
CA ASP A 315 10.41 -31.15 -26.00
C ASP A 315 9.46 -31.51 -27.16
N ILE A 316 9.74 -30.95 -28.34
CA ILE A 316 9.38 -31.41 -29.71
C ILE A 316 8.43 -30.50 -30.53
N THR A 317 9.12 -29.63 -31.29
CA THR A 317 9.01 -29.34 -32.74
C THR A 317 7.92 -28.44 -33.34
N ASN A 318 8.42 -27.33 -33.91
CA ASN A 318 8.15 -26.76 -35.25
C ASN A 318 6.76 -26.96 -35.88
N SER A 319 6.03 -25.84 -36.00
CA SER A 319 5.45 -25.43 -37.28
C SER A 319 4.96 -23.97 -37.25
N THR A 320 5.63 -23.12 -38.02
CA THR A 320 5.12 -21.83 -38.52
C THR A 320 3.86 -22.01 -39.36
N PRO A 321 2.91 -21.08 -39.25
CA PRO A 321 2.37 -20.46 -40.46
C PRO A 321 2.38 -18.93 -40.38
N SER A 322 2.83 -18.37 -41.50
CA SER A 322 2.77 -16.97 -41.88
C SER A 322 1.35 -16.39 -41.88
N SER A 323 1.16 -15.22 -41.27
CA SER A 323 0.14 -14.27 -41.68
C SER A 323 0.67 -12.83 -41.50
N ASN A 324 0.59 -12.08 -42.60
CA ASN A 324 0.94 -10.67 -42.66
C ASN A 324 0.00 -9.85 -41.77
N TYR A 325 0.55 -9.13 -40.80
CA TYR A 325 -0.10 -7.97 -40.21
C TYR A 325 0.92 -6.82 -40.19
N GLN A 326 0.60 -5.76 -40.93
CA GLN A 326 1.38 -4.52 -40.93
C GLN A 326 1.21 -3.84 -39.58
N THR A 327 2.20 -3.98 -38.71
CA THR A 327 2.36 -3.17 -37.51
C THR A 327 3.19 -1.93 -37.82
N THR A 328 2.82 -0.84 -37.15
CA THR A 328 3.53 0.44 -37.05
C THR A 328 4.85 0.26 -36.28
N ASP A 329 5.78 -0.50 -36.85
CA ASP A 329 7.13 -0.75 -36.33
C ASP A 329 8.12 0.36 -36.76
N SER A 330 7.63 1.36 -37.49
CA SER A 330 8.46 2.40 -38.12
C SER A 330 9.01 3.39 -37.10
N ASP A 331 8.26 3.73 -36.05
CA ASP A 331 8.61 4.85 -35.16
C ASP A 331 9.57 4.44 -34.05
N ALA A 332 9.48 3.20 -33.54
CA ALA A 332 10.40 2.67 -32.54
C ALA A 332 11.81 2.43 -33.13
N VAL A 333 11.89 1.93 -34.36
CA VAL A 333 13.17 1.67 -35.06
C VAL A 333 13.83 3.00 -35.46
N ASN A 334 13.04 4.00 -35.90
CA ASN A 334 13.54 5.35 -36.20
C ASN A 334 14.01 6.11 -34.93
N LEU A 335 13.40 5.85 -33.77
CA LEU A 335 13.84 6.42 -32.49
C LEU A 335 15.15 5.78 -32.00
N LEU A 336 15.29 4.46 -32.18
CA LEU A 336 16.48 3.70 -31.81
C LEU A 336 17.68 4.04 -32.71
N ASP A 337 17.49 4.25 -34.01
CA ASP A 337 18.56 4.70 -34.92
C ASP A 337 19.05 6.12 -34.60
N LYS A 338 18.14 6.99 -34.11
CA LYS A 338 18.48 8.39 -33.80
C LYS A 338 19.20 8.56 -32.46
N TYR A 339 18.82 7.78 -31.45
CA TYR A 339 19.37 7.91 -30.09
C TYR A 339 20.26 6.75 -29.65
N GLY A 340 20.34 5.66 -30.42
CA GLY A 340 21.18 4.50 -30.14
C GLY A 340 22.64 4.84 -29.84
N PRO A 341 23.32 5.68 -30.64
CA PRO A 341 24.69 6.10 -30.33
C PRO A 341 24.82 6.89 -29.01
N VAL A 342 23.78 7.66 -28.63
CA VAL A 342 23.75 8.46 -27.40
C VAL A 342 23.55 7.55 -26.19
N VAL A 343 22.66 6.57 -26.29
CA VAL A 343 22.39 5.57 -25.24
C VAL A 343 23.62 4.70 -24.99
N VAL A 344 24.28 4.23 -26.06
CA VAL A 344 25.53 3.45 -25.95
C VAL A 344 26.66 4.29 -25.35
N GLY A 345 26.74 5.58 -25.70
CA GLY A 345 27.72 6.51 -25.13
C GLY A 345 27.52 6.76 -23.63
N LEU A 346 26.28 6.95 -23.18
CA LEU A 346 25.93 7.10 -21.76
C LEU A 346 26.23 5.82 -20.96
N LEU A 347 25.90 4.66 -21.51
CA LEU A 347 26.16 3.37 -20.87
C LEU A 347 27.67 3.12 -20.69
N ALA A 348 28.47 3.39 -21.72
CA ALA A 348 29.92 3.29 -21.63
C ALA A 348 30.52 4.26 -20.61
N GLY A 349 29.98 5.49 -20.51
CA GLY A 349 30.38 6.48 -19.52
C GLY A 349 30.10 6.02 -18.08
N ASN A 350 28.91 5.49 -17.82
CA ASN A 350 28.54 5.00 -16.49
C ASN A 350 29.39 3.79 -16.06
N ILE A 351 29.70 2.86 -16.97
CA ILE A 351 30.59 1.73 -16.68
C ILE A 351 32.00 2.22 -16.30
N LEU A 352 32.51 3.25 -16.98
CA LEU A 352 33.82 3.85 -16.69
C LEU A 352 33.85 4.52 -15.31
N ILE A 353 32.79 5.25 -14.95
CA ILE A 353 32.65 5.88 -13.63
C ILE A 353 32.57 4.82 -12.53
N SER A 354 31.78 3.75 -12.74
CA SER A 354 31.67 2.64 -11.79
C SER A 354 33.00 1.92 -11.56
N LEU A 355 33.78 1.70 -12.63
CA LEU A 355 35.12 1.12 -12.52
C LEU A 355 36.08 2.03 -11.74
N LEU A 356 36.01 3.35 -11.95
CA LEU A 356 36.80 4.32 -11.19
C LEU A 356 36.43 4.32 -9.70
N LEU A 357 35.13 4.31 -9.38
CA LEU A 357 34.65 4.26 -7.99
C LEU A 357 35.05 2.95 -7.30
N LEU A 358 35.01 1.83 -8.02
CA LEU A 358 35.46 0.53 -7.51
C LEU A 358 36.96 0.55 -7.18
N ILE A 359 37.79 1.15 -8.04
CA ILE A 359 39.22 1.31 -7.77
C ILE A 359 39.45 2.20 -6.54
N VAL A 360 38.72 3.31 -6.40
CA VAL A 360 38.81 4.19 -5.23
C VAL A 360 38.38 3.46 -3.95
N GLY A 361 37.30 2.67 -4.01
CA GLY A 361 36.83 1.84 -2.90
C GLY A 361 37.87 0.81 -2.45
N LEU A 362 38.50 0.11 -3.39
CA LEU A 362 39.56 -0.87 -3.08
C LEU A 362 40.81 -0.20 -2.47
N VAL A 363 41.16 1.01 -2.93
CA VAL A 363 42.27 1.81 -2.36
C VAL A 363 41.93 2.34 -0.96
N ALA A 364 40.67 2.69 -0.70
CA ALA A 364 40.21 3.10 0.62
C ALA A 364 40.16 1.92 1.61
N CYS A 365 39.69 0.76 1.18
CA CYS A 365 39.65 -0.47 2.00
C CYS A 365 41.05 -0.97 2.37
N THR A 366 42.02 -0.85 1.46
CA THR A 366 43.41 -1.23 1.75
C THR A 366 44.16 -0.23 2.65
N ARG A 367 43.65 0.99 2.81
CA ARG A 367 44.26 2.03 3.68
C ARG A 367 43.54 2.24 5.01
N GLY A 368 42.28 1.80 5.15
CA GLY A 368 41.45 2.04 6.34
C GLY A 368 41.51 0.97 7.44
N TRP A 369 42.13 -0.19 7.20
CA TRP A 369 42.00 -1.35 8.11
C TRP A 369 42.94 -1.35 9.34
N MET A 370 43.29 -0.18 9.84
CA MET A 370 44.00 -0.03 11.12
C MET A 370 43.38 1.13 11.91
N ARG A 371 42.14 0.98 12.40
CA ARG A 371 41.64 1.62 13.64
C ARG A 371 40.21 1.20 13.99
N LYS A 372 40.11 0.41 15.08
CA LYS A 372 39.01 0.31 16.08
C LYS A 372 37.72 -0.36 15.57
N GLY A 373 37.00 -1.18 16.33
CA GLY A 373 36.97 -1.42 17.78
C GLY A 373 35.50 -1.63 18.17
N ALA A 374 35.19 -2.77 18.78
CA ALA A 374 33.85 -3.28 19.06
C ALA A 374 32.92 -2.35 19.87
N ARG A 375 31.60 -2.47 19.66
CA ARG A 375 30.56 -2.29 20.70
C ARG A 375 29.42 -3.30 20.52
N SER A 376 29.12 -4.01 21.62
CA SER A 376 28.04 -4.98 21.80
C SER A 376 26.68 -4.28 21.85
N ALA A 377 25.69 -4.83 21.15
CA ALA A 377 24.28 -4.44 21.31
C ALA A 377 23.67 -5.15 22.54
N PRO A 378 22.70 -4.54 23.24
CA PRO A 378 21.98 -5.19 24.34
C PRO A 378 20.94 -6.17 23.79
N SER A 379 20.95 -7.40 24.32
CA SER A 379 19.94 -8.42 24.05
C SER A 379 18.70 -8.17 24.92
N TYR A 380 17.56 -7.95 24.28
CA TYR A 380 16.25 -7.98 24.95
C TYR A 380 15.91 -9.41 25.37
N VAL A 381 15.35 -9.58 26.57
CA VAL A 381 14.82 -10.86 27.07
C VAL A 381 13.32 -10.65 27.33
N PRO A 382 12.42 -11.33 26.60
CA PRO A 382 10.99 -11.16 26.79
C PRO A 382 10.51 -11.70 28.14
N VAL A 383 9.59 -10.97 28.76
CA VAL A 383 8.91 -11.35 30.00
C VAL A 383 7.95 -12.50 29.71
N ARG A 384 8.06 -13.61 30.45
CA ARG A 384 7.16 -14.76 30.32
C ARG A 384 5.74 -14.39 30.78
N LEU A 385 4.75 -14.61 29.92
CA LEU A 385 3.33 -14.55 30.26
C LEU A 385 2.97 -15.69 31.24
N LYS A 386 2.04 -15.38 32.16
CA LYS A 386 1.65 -16.19 33.32
C LYS A 386 1.09 -17.58 32.99
N GLU A 387 0.75 -17.85 31.74
CA GLU A 387 0.29 -19.16 31.27
C GLU A 387 1.38 -20.24 31.37
N ALA A 388 2.65 -19.88 31.20
CA ALA A 388 3.77 -20.81 31.36
C ALA A 388 4.01 -21.23 32.83
N ALA A 389 3.62 -20.40 33.79
CA ALA A 389 3.74 -20.72 35.22
C ALA A 389 2.60 -21.62 35.71
N MET A 390 1.44 -21.61 35.04
CA MET A 390 0.30 -22.46 35.40
C MET A 390 0.40 -23.87 34.79
N ALA A 391 1.17 -24.04 33.72
CA ALA A 391 1.42 -25.34 33.10
C ALA A 391 2.33 -26.24 33.96
N GLU A 392 3.37 -25.68 34.60
CA GLU A 392 4.26 -26.46 35.50
C GLU A 392 3.55 -26.89 36.80
N ASP A 393 2.60 -26.10 37.30
CA ASP A 393 1.91 -26.38 38.57
C ASP A 393 0.80 -27.45 38.43
N MET A 394 0.31 -27.70 37.20
CA MET A 394 -0.62 -28.80 36.92
C MET A 394 0.10 -30.16 36.75
N ASP A 395 1.31 -30.18 36.19
CA ASP A 395 2.07 -31.43 36.04
C ASP A 395 2.59 -31.97 37.39
N TYR A 396 2.88 -31.08 38.35
CA TYR A 396 3.31 -31.50 39.70
C TYR A 396 2.17 -32.13 40.53
N ARG A 397 0.90 -31.75 40.28
CA ARG A 397 -0.27 -32.30 41.00
C ARG A 397 -0.77 -33.65 40.45
N SER A 398 -0.35 -34.03 39.25
CA SER A 398 -0.73 -35.31 38.61
C SER A 398 0.12 -36.50 39.08
N SER A 399 1.35 -36.26 39.58
CA SER A 399 2.32 -37.34 39.87
C SER A 399 2.34 -37.92 41.28
N THR A 400 1.49 -37.47 42.21
CA THR A 400 1.59 -37.82 43.65
C THR A 400 0.47 -38.68 44.25
N SER A 401 -0.35 -39.38 43.46
CA SER A 401 -1.29 -40.37 44.02
C SER A 401 -1.27 -41.72 43.30
N TYR A 402 -0.22 -42.52 43.53
CA TYR A 402 -0.31 -43.98 43.43
C TYR A 402 0.78 -44.68 44.28
N ASN A 403 0.35 -45.27 45.41
CA ASN A 403 0.89 -46.44 46.17
C ASN A 403 0.74 -46.22 47.69
N ARG A 404 -0.34 -46.74 48.28
CA ARG A 404 -0.47 -48.04 49.00
C ARG A 404 -0.30 -47.87 50.53
N PRO A 405 -0.79 -48.80 51.38
CA PRO A 405 -1.44 -50.08 51.11
C PRO A 405 -2.96 -50.10 51.30
#